data_AF-R7V950-F1
#
_entry.id   AF-R7V950-F1
#
_cell.length_a   1.000
_cell.length_b   1.000
_cell.length_c   1.000
_cell.angle_alpha   90.00
_cell.angle_beta   90.00
_cell.angle_gamma   90.00
#
_symmetry.space_group_name_H-M   'P 1'
#
loop_
_entity.id
_entity.type
_entity.pdbx_description
1 polymer ?
#
loop_
_entity_poly.entity_id
_entity_poly.type
_entity_poly.pdbx_seq_one_letter_code
_entity_poly.pdbx_strand_id
1 'polypeptide(L)'
;WHLDPVGRNCYFVNEETKLGWEDARAHCADLGGDLASIVGPTDQSFIETLIHNTALTFWTGGNHLYESSGWTWSDGSPAVYFNWAEGKAAESLTI
;
A
#
# COMPACT_ATOMS: atom_id res chain seq x y z
N TRP A 1 2.63 -13.54 -4.40
CA TRP A 1 3.35 -13.25 -3.15
C TRP A 1 4.83 -13.13 -3.45
N HIS A 2 5.45 -12.06 -2.98
CA HIS A 2 6.87 -11.72 -3.15
C HIS A 2 7.45 -11.42 -1.77
N LEU A 3 8.43 -12.20 -1.33
CA LEU A 3 9.15 -11.96 -0.09
C LEU A 3 10.13 -10.80 -0.30
N ASP A 4 10.17 -9.85 0.63
CA ASP A 4 11.13 -8.75 0.58
C ASP A 4 12.59 -9.24 0.73
N PRO A 5 13.60 -8.47 0.30
CA PRO A 5 15.00 -8.89 0.37
C PRO A 5 15.50 -9.14 1.80
N VAL A 6 14.84 -8.56 2.81
CA VAL A 6 15.16 -8.75 4.23
C VAL A 6 14.55 -10.04 4.78
N GLY A 7 13.53 -10.60 4.12
CA GLY A 7 12.86 -11.83 4.52
C GLY A 7 11.86 -11.67 5.67
N ARG A 8 11.32 -10.46 5.89
CA ARG A 8 10.38 -10.16 6.97
C ARG A 8 8.95 -9.98 6.50
N ASN A 9 8.75 -9.45 5.29
CA ASN A 9 7.44 -9.06 4.78
C ASN A 9 7.15 -9.75 3.45
N CYS A 10 5.90 -10.15 3.24
CA CYS A 10 5.42 -10.74 1.99
C CYS A 10 4.41 -9.79 1.33
N TYR A 11 4.58 -9.52 0.04
CA TYR A 11 3.73 -8.60 -0.72
C TYR A 11 2.97 -9.34 -1.82
N PHE A 12 1.72 -8.97 -2.06
CA PHE A 12 0.90 -9.50 -3.15
C PHE A 12 0.44 -8.34 -4.04
N VAL A 13 0.62 -8.49 -5.36
CA VAL A 13 0.17 -7.51 -6.35
C VAL A 13 -1.01 -8.11 -7.10
N ASN A 14 -2.15 -7.42 -7.06
CA ASN A 14 -3.34 -7.80 -7.80
C ASN A 14 -3.45 -6.97 -9.08
N GLU A 15 -3.09 -7.56 -10.22
CA GLU A 15 -3.25 -6.93 -11.54
C GLU A 15 -4.54 -7.35 -12.26
N GLU A 16 -5.25 -8.35 -11.74
CA GLU A 16 -6.35 -9.01 -12.45
C GLU A 16 -7.68 -8.27 -12.30
N THR A 17 -7.93 -7.66 -11.14
CA THR A 17 -9.24 -7.06 -10.82
C THR A 17 -9.10 -5.64 -10.30
N LYS A 18 -9.92 -4.73 -10.85
CA LYS A 18 -10.08 -3.37 -10.31
C LYS A 18 -11.14 -3.37 -9.21
N LEU A 19 -10.72 -3.07 -8.00
CA LEU A 19 -11.57 -3.03 -6.81
C LEU A 19 -11.61 -1.62 -6.22
N GLY A 20 -12.67 -1.31 -5.46
CA GLY A 20 -12.65 -0.16 -4.55
C GLY A 20 -11.71 -0.43 -3.37
N TRP A 21 -11.32 0.61 -2.63
CA TRP A 21 -10.36 0.47 -1.53
C TRP A 21 -10.83 -0.52 -0.45
N GLU A 22 -12.10 -0.43 -0.05
CA GLU A 22 -12.69 -1.33 0.95
C GLU A 22 -12.71 -2.79 0.48
N ASP A 23 -13.13 -3.04 -0.77
CA ASP A 23 -13.15 -4.37 -1.37
C ASP A 23 -11.73 -4.93 -1.56
N ALA A 24 -10.77 -4.09 -1.94
CA ALA A 24 -9.37 -4.48 -2.06
C ALA A 24 -8.80 -4.89 -0.70
N ARG A 25 -9.13 -4.16 0.36
CA ARG A 25 -8.76 -4.52 1.72
C ARG A 25 -9.38 -5.84 2.16
N ALA A 26 -10.68 -6.03 1.94
CA ALA A 26 -11.37 -7.27 2.25
C ALA A 26 -10.71 -8.46 1.52
N HIS A 27 -10.38 -8.28 0.24
CA HIS A 27 -9.66 -9.30 -0.53
C HIS A 27 -8.28 -9.63 0.05
N CYS A 28 -7.49 -8.64 0.46
CA CYS A 28 -6.21 -8.90 1.13
C CYS A 28 -6.38 -9.61 2.48
N ALA A 29 -7.42 -9.27 3.24
CA ALA A 29 -7.76 -9.93 4.50
C ALA A 29 -8.15 -11.41 4.29
N ASP A 30 -8.93 -11.73 3.26
CA ASP A 30 -9.29 -13.10 2.90
C ASP A 30 -8.06 -13.95 2.51
N LEU A 31 -7.00 -13.31 1.99
CA LEU A 31 -5.72 -13.93 1.70
C LEU A 31 -4.79 -14.06 2.93
N GLY A 32 -5.23 -13.61 4.10
CA GLY A 32 -4.46 -13.65 5.35
C GLY A 32 -3.47 -12.49 5.53
N GLY A 33 -3.65 -11.38 4.79
CA GLY A 33 -2.87 -10.14 4.91
C GLY A 33 -3.74 -8.91 5.17
N ASP A 34 -3.25 -7.74 4.80
CA ASP A 34 -4.00 -6.47 4.69
C ASP A 34 -3.42 -5.73 3.47
N LEU A 35 -4.00 -4.59 3.08
CA LEU A 35 -3.39 -3.73 2.06
C LEU A 35 -2.01 -3.27 2.51
N ALA A 36 -1.08 -3.20 1.55
CA ALA A 36 0.33 -2.94 1.83
C ALA A 36 0.56 -1.60 2.55
N SER A 37 1.38 -1.64 3.60
CA SER A 37 1.94 -0.46 4.24
C SER A 37 3.36 -0.17 3.74
N ILE A 38 3.71 1.10 3.69
CA ILE A 38 5.05 1.58 3.33
C ILE A 38 5.59 2.36 4.53
N VAL A 39 6.44 1.71 5.34
CA VAL A 39 6.95 2.31 6.58
C VAL A 39 8.35 2.88 6.43
N GLY A 40 8.97 2.72 5.25
CA GLY A 40 10.22 3.38 4.93
C GLY A 40 10.69 3.21 3.48
N PRO A 41 11.85 3.77 3.14
CA PRO A 41 12.39 3.76 1.78
C PRO A 41 12.67 2.37 1.21
N THR A 42 13.00 1.39 2.08
CA THR A 42 13.25 0.01 1.65
C THR A 42 11.97 -0.65 1.14
N ASP A 43 10.84 -0.45 1.82
CA ASP A 43 9.54 -0.96 1.38
C ASP A 43 9.13 -0.29 0.07
N GLN A 44 9.28 1.04 0.00
CA GLN A 44 8.98 1.83 -1.19
C GLN A 44 9.73 1.31 -2.41
N SER A 45 11.07 1.18 -2.31
CA SER A 45 11.90 0.72 -3.42
C SER A 45 11.55 -0.71 -3.83
N PHE A 46 11.26 -1.60 -2.87
CA PHE A 46 10.87 -2.97 -3.19
C PHE A 46 9.53 -3.01 -3.91
N ILE A 47 8.52 -2.29 -3.43
CA ILE A 47 7.20 -2.25 -4.07
C ILE A 47 7.29 -1.65 -5.47
N GLU A 48 8.06 -0.57 -5.67
CA GLU A 48 8.34 -0.01 -7.00
C GLU A 48 8.95 -1.05 -7.95
N THR A 49 9.83 -1.93 -7.46
CA THR A 49 10.36 -3.02 -8.29
C THR A 49 9.32 -4.08 -8.64
N LEU A 50 8.27 -4.28 -7.83
CA LEU A 50 7.21 -5.23 -8.16
C LEU A 50 6.30 -4.69 -9.28
N ILE A 51 6.10 -3.38 -9.34
CA ILE A 51 5.15 -2.75 -10.27
C ILE A 51 5.81 -1.98 -11.43
N HIS A 52 7.14 -2.02 -11.54
CA HIS A 52 7.88 -1.22 -12.54
C HIS A 52 7.49 -1.46 -14.01
N ASN A 53 6.92 -2.62 -14.34
CA ASN A 53 6.58 -3.00 -15.72
C ASN A 53 5.12 -2.71 -16.10
N THR A 54 4.39 -1.97 -15.27
CA THR A 54 2.97 -1.67 -15.51
C THR A 54 2.68 -0.19 -15.37
N ALA A 55 1.68 0.28 -16.12
CA ALA A 55 1.12 1.62 -15.99
C ALA A 55 -0.14 1.65 -15.11
N LEU A 56 -0.43 0.53 -14.43
CA LEU A 56 -1.53 0.43 -13.48
C LEU A 56 -1.21 1.18 -12.20
N THR A 57 -2.28 1.55 -11.51
CA THR A 57 -2.25 2.15 -10.18
C THR A 57 -2.75 1.13 -9.18
N PHE A 58 -2.10 1.04 -8.04
CA PHE A 58 -2.47 0.07 -7.01
C PHE A 58 -2.95 0.74 -5.73
N TRP A 59 -3.92 0.08 -5.06
CA TRP A 59 -4.31 0.47 -3.72
C TRP A 59 -3.24 0.05 -2.71
N THR A 60 -2.99 0.93 -1.76
CA THR A 60 -2.20 0.66 -0.55
C THR A 60 -3.09 0.86 0.69
N GLY A 61 -2.61 0.48 1.86
CA GLY A 61 -3.39 0.55 3.10
C GLY A 61 -3.58 1.97 3.64
N GLY A 62 -2.97 2.96 3.01
CA GLY A 62 -3.02 4.35 3.42
C GLY A 62 -4.45 4.87 3.34
N ASN A 63 -4.97 5.39 4.45
CA ASN A 63 -6.32 5.93 4.51
C ASN A 63 -6.42 7.08 5.53
N HIS A 64 -7.48 7.87 5.40
CA HIS A 64 -7.85 8.95 6.33
C HIS A 64 -9.32 8.83 6.72
N LEU A 65 -9.75 7.62 7.12
CA LEU A 65 -11.14 7.35 7.49
C LEU A 65 -11.57 8.04 8.78
N TYR A 66 -10.62 8.35 9.66
CA TYR A 66 -10.85 9.07 10.91
C TYR A 66 -10.18 10.45 10.84
N GLU A 67 -11.00 11.50 10.68
CA GLU A 67 -10.53 12.89 10.51
C GLU A 67 -9.62 13.38 11.65
N SER A 68 -9.74 12.80 12.84
CA SER A 68 -8.96 13.19 14.01
C SER A 68 -7.56 12.57 14.07
N SER A 69 -7.27 11.52 13.29
CA SER A 69 -6.02 10.76 13.37
C SER A 69 -5.02 11.03 12.26
N GLY A 70 -5.38 11.83 11.25
CA GLY A 70 -4.57 11.98 10.05
C GLY A 70 -4.45 10.66 9.27
N TRP A 71 -3.47 10.59 8.36
CA TRP A 71 -3.23 9.39 7.56
C TRP A 71 -2.73 8.22 8.40
N THR A 72 -3.31 7.05 8.18
CA THR A 72 -2.98 5.80 8.87
C THR A 72 -2.87 4.63 7.88
N TRP A 73 -2.20 3.57 8.29
CA TRP A 73 -2.19 2.30 7.56
C TRP A 73 -3.26 1.36 8.11
N SER A 74 -3.97 0.66 7.23
CA SER A 74 -5.07 -0.25 7.60
C SER A 74 -4.64 -1.46 8.43
N ASP A 75 -3.39 -1.88 8.28
CA ASP A 75 -2.75 -2.96 9.04
C ASP A 75 -2.28 -2.54 10.44
N GLY A 76 -2.43 -1.26 10.80
CA GLY A 76 -1.98 -0.69 12.07
C GLY A 76 -0.48 -0.33 12.10
N SER A 77 0.22 -0.43 10.97
CA SER A 77 1.63 -0.05 10.87
C SER A 77 1.84 1.44 11.15
N PRO A 78 3.01 1.84 11.68
CA PRO A 78 3.31 3.25 11.96
C PRO A 78 3.29 4.09 10.68
N ALA A 79 2.48 5.16 10.67
CA ALA A 79 2.42 6.11 9.57
C ALA A 79 3.56 7.15 9.68
N VAL A 80 4.81 6.68 9.58
CA VAL A 80 6.04 7.48 9.78
C VAL A 80 6.74 7.88 8.48
N TYR A 81 6.31 7.31 7.36
CA TYR A 81 6.86 7.55 6.04
C TYR A 81 5.73 7.82 5.05
N PHE A 82 5.90 8.84 4.22
CA PHE A 82 4.97 9.17 3.15
C PHE A 82 5.74 9.63 1.92
N ASN A 83 5.37 9.08 0.76
CA ASN A 83 5.93 9.43 -0.54
C ASN A 83 4.82 9.92 -1.47
N TRP A 84 4.28 11.10 -1.19
CA TRP A 84 3.18 11.68 -1.97
C TRP A 84 3.67 12.13 -3.35
N ALA A 85 2.89 11.85 -4.40
CA ALA A 85 3.16 12.37 -5.74
C ALA A 85 3.12 13.91 -5.75
N GLU A 86 4.04 14.56 -6.48
CA GLU A 86 4.12 16.02 -6.57
C GLU A 86 2.77 16.63 -6.98
N GLY A 87 2.30 17.62 -6.22
CA GLY A 87 1.01 18.30 -6.47
C GLY A 87 -0.22 17.60 -5.88
N LYS A 88 -0.10 16.36 -5.37
CA LYS A 88 -1.13 15.72 -4.55
C LYS A 88 -0.79 15.90 -3.08
N ALA A 89 -1.17 17.04 -2.51
CA ALA A 89 -1.17 17.19 -1.06
C ALA A 89 -2.12 16.12 -0.45
N ALA A 90 -1.56 15.12 0.22
CA ALA A 90 -2.22 14.23 1.20
C ALA A 90 -3.62 13.69 0.83
N GLU A 91 -3.87 13.32 -0.43
CA GLU A 91 -5.18 12.78 -0.87
C GLU A 91 -5.12 11.36 -1.45
N SER A 92 -3.94 10.83 -1.81
CA SER A 92 -3.83 9.44 -2.26
C SER A 92 -2.37 8.97 -2.28
N LEU A 93 -2.08 7.86 -1.59
CA LEU A 93 -0.88 7.05 -1.81
C LEU A 93 -1.15 6.19 -3.03
N THR A 94 -0.95 6.81 -4.19
CA THR A 94 -0.91 6.11 -5.47
C THR A 94 0.54 5.65 -5.68
N ILE A 95 0.79 4.34 -5.72
CA ILE A 95 1.99 3.80 -6.34
C ILE A 95 1.59 3.21 -7.70
#